data_AF-A0A841HUH2-F1
#
_entry.id   AF-A0A841HUH2-F1
#
_cell.length_a   1.000
_cell.length_b   1.000
_cell.length_c   1.000
_cell.angle_alpha   90.00
_cell.angle_beta   90.00
_cell.angle_gamma   90.00
#
_symmetry.space_group_name_H-M   'P 1'
#
loop_
_entity.id
_entity.type
_entity.pdbx_description
1 polymer ?
#
loop_
_entity_poly.entity_id
_entity_poly.type
_entity_poly.pdbx_seq_one_letter_code
_entity_poly.pdbx_strand_id
1 'polypeptide(L)'
;MEISTAALDAMGFKDGLEVEATFHSVNVYSLSGITCSQPTTLESAIGKTAQHSDYQLAVGLSVNEACKRLIGDTLVEDELKWMEERACCGPYLLVAIKVNPAKRIGRVKEEIASISTYGMFSMEKAAIAAIESDVLPRAVTSVTQLISAAGYVCAARHVAREVFGLDPALRPVHDIRFSLSGTGSSSRLVSDAIIRSAVAEAPGLAHKLDPKVARFLRLAEDEVDLLRRFLFFFLAVEVETHRAFAAIDHASLIPDLLDPSLPHNAIIRGFLREQPERLKNLKDRFTWCAMFAWPAMTDVDVQDFARLKSVRDKLSHGEITAPPPEAVISVEALARRLQHYRIPPESMRRMVSPDE
;
A
#
# COMPACT_ATOMS: atom_id res chain seq x y z
N MET A 1 -23.52 18.69 -9.96
CA MET A 1 -24.35 19.77 -10.52
C MET A 1 -23.77 20.08 -11.88
N GLU A 2 -24.51 19.81 -12.96
CA GLU A 2 -24.04 20.01 -14.33
C GLU A 2 -24.20 21.49 -14.73
N ILE A 3 -23.15 22.08 -15.29
CA ILE A 3 -23.18 23.43 -15.86
C ILE A 3 -24.00 23.40 -17.16
N SER A 4 -24.86 24.41 -17.37
CA SER A 4 -25.68 24.51 -18.59
C SER A 4 -24.83 24.77 -19.84
N THR A 5 -25.32 24.32 -21.00
CA THR A 5 -24.63 24.49 -22.29
C THR A 5 -24.34 25.97 -22.61
N ALA A 6 -25.30 26.85 -22.35
CA ALA A 6 -25.15 28.30 -22.53
C ALA A 6 -24.04 28.91 -21.65
N ALA A 7 -23.85 28.38 -20.43
CA ALA A 7 -22.78 28.82 -19.54
C ALA A 7 -21.41 28.32 -20.01
N LEU A 8 -21.32 27.09 -20.54
CA LEU A 8 -20.08 26.55 -21.10
C LEU A 8 -19.65 27.30 -22.37
N ASP A 9 -20.60 27.66 -23.25
CA ASP A 9 -20.32 28.43 -24.46
C ASP A 9 -19.81 29.83 -24.10
N ALA A 10 -20.42 30.47 -23.10
CA ALA A 10 -19.97 31.77 -22.57
C ALA A 10 -18.58 31.71 -21.91
N MET A 11 -18.18 30.55 -21.38
CA MET A 11 -16.84 30.30 -20.83
C MET A 11 -15.79 29.98 -21.92
N GLY A 12 -16.20 29.94 -23.19
CA GLY A 12 -15.31 29.72 -24.34
C GLY A 12 -15.10 28.25 -24.70
N PHE A 13 -15.91 27.32 -24.18
CA PHE A 13 -15.88 25.92 -24.61
C PHE A 13 -16.57 25.77 -25.96
N LYS A 14 -15.93 25.04 -26.87
CA LYS A 14 -16.45 24.69 -28.19
C LYS A 14 -16.79 23.21 -28.23
N ASP A 15 -17.92 22.87 -28.83
CA ASP A 15 -18.38 21.48 -28.95
C ASP A 15 -17.80 20.78 -30.18
N GLY A 16 -17.76 19.45 -30.15
CA GLY A 16 -17.37 18.62 -31.30
C GLY A 16 -15.87 18.54 -31.59
N LEU A 17 -15.00 18.99 -30.68
CA LEU A 17 -13.55 18.86 -30.83
C LEU A 17 -13.08 17.51 -30.29
N GLU A 18 -12.27 16.80 -31.07
CA GLU A 18 -11.59 15.58 -30.65
C GLU A 18 -10.31 15.94 -29.88
N VAL A 19 -10.16 15.38 -28.69
CA VAL A 19 -8.95 15.48 -27.87
C VAL A 19 -8.43 14.08 -27.61
N GLU A 20 -7.16 13.88 -27.94
CA GLU A 20 -6.38 12.75 -27.49
C GLU A 20 -5.61 13.15 -26.23
N ALA A 21 -5.74 12.37 -25.15
CA ALA A 21 -5.04 12.64 -23.91
C ALA A 21 -4.60 11.33 -23.24
N THR A 22 -3.40 11.35 -22.68
CA THR A 22 -2.91 10.33 -21.76
C THR A 22 -3.03 10.86 -20.35
N PHE A 23 -3.75 10.15 -19.48
CA PHE A 23 -3.89 10.56 -18.09
C PHE A 23 -2.86 9.89 -17.19
N HIS A 24 -2.38 10.68 -16.25
CA HIS A 24 -1.44 10.31 -15.22
C HIS A 24 -2.07 10.58 -13.86
N SER A 25 -1.72 9.77 -12.87
CA SER A 25 -1.87 10.14 -11.47
C SER A 25 -0.57 10.00 -10.73
N VAL A 26 -0.29 10.98 -9.87
CA VAL A 26 0.84 10.95 -8.94
C VAL A 26 0.27 11.03 -7.54
N ASN A 27 0.55 9.99 -6.75
CA ASN A 27 0.20 9.93 -5.35
C ASN A 27 1.46 10.12 -4.51
N VAL A 28 1.45 11.13 -3.65
CA VAL A 28 2.58 11.50 -2.80
C VAL A 28 2.30 11.05 -1.38
N TYR A 29 3.26 10.33 -0.80
CA TYR A 29 3.23 9.88 0.58
C TYR A 29 4.44 10.43 1.33
N SER A 30 4.26 10.95 2.54
CA SER A 30 5.35 11.26 3.46
C SER A 30 5.68 10.01 4.26
N LEU A 31 6.94 9.59 4.23
CA LEU A 31 7.43 8.45 4.99
C LEU A 31 7.90 8.93 6.37
N SER A 32 7.18 8.49 7.39
CA SER A 32 7.45 8.77 8.79
C SER A 32 8.25 7.65 9.45
N GLY A 33 9.01 7.98 10.49
CA GLY A 33 9.84 7.02 11.19
C GLY A 33 11.24 6.84 10.60
N ILE A 34 11.49 7.48 9.44
CA ILE A 34 12.77 7.43 8.73
C ILE A 34 13.27 8.83 8.31
N THR A 35 14.58 9.04 8.20
CA THR A 35 15.23 10.22 7.59
C THR A 35 16.37 9.77 6.67
N CYS A 36 16.72 10.55 5.65
CA CYS A 36 17.83 10.22 4.73
C CYS A 36 19.03 11.13 5.01
N SER A 37 20.25 10.62 4.82
CA SER A 37 21.49 11.33 5.18
C SER A 37 21.99 12.28 4.09
N GLN A 38 21.54 12.14 2.84
CA GLN A 38 21.94 13.01 1.73
C GLN A 38 20.75 13.37 0.81
N PRO A 39 20.79 14.53 0.13
CA PRO A 39 19.72 15.02 -0.74
C PRO A 39 19.54 14.27 -2.08
N THR A 40 20.07 13.05 -2.23
CA THR A 40 20.29 12.44 -3.54
C THR A 40 19.74 11.03 -3.72
N THR A 41 19.07 10.43 -2.73
CA THR A 41 18.56 9.06 -2.85
C THR A 41 17.27 9.03 -3.64
N LEU A 42 17.38 9.36 -4.93
CA LEU A 42 16.29 9.30 -5.87
C LEU A 42 16.32 7.98 -6.60
N GLU A 43 15.64 7.02 -6.02
CA GLU A 43 15.55 5.66 -6.53
C GLU A 43 14.21 5.48 -7.19
N SER A 44 14.18 4.87 -8.38
CA SER A 44 12.95 4.64 -9.12
C SER A 44 12.85 3.21 -9.62
N ALA A 45 11.68 2.61 -9.47
CA ALA A 45 11.39 1.27 -9.97
C ALA A 45 10.08 1.26 -10.76
N ILE A 46 9.99 0.35 -11.73
CA ILE A 46 8.79 0.12 -12.52
C ILE A 46 8.17 -1.21 -12.07
N GLY A 47 6.91 -1.17 -11.67
CA GLY A 47 6.12 -2.35 -11.37
C GLY A 47 4.98 -2.51 -12.37
N LYS A 48 4.42 -3.72 -12.42
CA LYS A 48 3.24 -4.03 -13.24
C LYS A 48 2.10 -4.51 -12.36
N THR A 49 0.88 -4.10 -12.68
CA THR A 49 -0.32 -4.65 -12.05
C THR A 49 -0.67 -6.02 -12.62
N ALA A 50 -1.60 -6.71 -11.96
CA ALA A 50 -2.21 -7.93 -12.51
C ALA A 50 -2.96 -7.68 -13.83
N GLN A 51 -3.33 -6.43 -14.11
CA GLN A 51 -4.01 -5.99 -15.34
C GLN A 51 -3.02 -5.46 -16.39
N HIS A 52 -1.71 -5.67 -16.19
CA HIS A 52 -0.63 -5.19 -17.06
C HIS A 52 -0.51 -3.65 -17.18
N SER A 53 -1.11 -2.90 -16.25
CA SER A 53 -0.84 -1.46 -16.16
C SER A 53 0.52 -1.26 -15.49
N ASP A 54 1.36 -0.41 -16.08
CA ASP A 54 2.63 -0.04 -15.48
C ASP A 54 2.40 1.02 -14.40
N TYR A 55 3.04 0.86 -13.26
CA TYR A 55 3.17 1.90 -12.25
C TYR A 55 4.65 2.12 -11.95
N GLN A 56 4.98 3.31 -11.50
CA GLN A 56 6.34 3.68 -11.16
C GLN A 56 6.39 4.16 -9.72
N LEU A 57 7.47 3.83 -9.03
CA LEU A 57 7.74 4.24 -7.66
C LEU A 57 8.97 5.13 -7.66
N ALA A 58 8.97 6.19 -6.86
CA ALA A 58 10.18 6.89 -6.49
C ALA A 58 10.19 7.22 -5.01
N VAL A 59 11.36 7.14 -4.37
CA VAL A 59 11.57 7.72 -3.03
C VAL A 59 12.58 8.84 -3.15
N GLY A 60 12.38 9.95 -2.43
CA GLY A 60 13.32 11.08 -2.42
C GLY A 60 13.01 12.11 -1.34
N LEU A 61 13.95 13.03 -1.09
CA LEU A 61 13.73 14.13 -0.13
C LEU A 61 12.92 15.31 -0.71
N SER A 62 12.86 15.41 -2.04
CA SER A 62 12.06 16.40 -2.77
C SER A 62 11.01 15.71 -3.62
N VAL A 63 9.76 16.15 -3.49
CA VAL A 63 8.62 15.80 -4.34
C VAL A 63 8.87 16.22 -5.79
N ASN A 64 9.44 17.40 -6.01
CA ASN A 64 9.70 17.90 -7.35
C ASN A 64 10.79 17.12 -8.07
N GLU A 65 11.90 16.82 -7.41
CA GLU A 65 12.94 15.98 -8.01
C GLU A 65 12.42 14.55 -8.28
N ALA A 66 11.59 14.01 -7.37
CA ALA A 66 10.99 12.69 -7.56
C ALA A 66 9.97 12.68 -8.71
N CYS A 67 9.15 13.73 -8.84
CA CYS A 67 8.24 13.88 -9.98
C CYS A 67 8.99 14.04 -11.30
N LYS A 68 10.07 14.84 -11.37
CA LYS A 68 10.86 14.98 -12.60
C LYS A 68 11.38 13.64 -13.10
N ARG A 69 11.76 12.74 -12.19
CA ARG A 69 12.21 11.39 -12.53
C ARG A 69 11.09 10.50 -13.06
N LEU A 70 9.91 10.57 -12.44
CA LEU A 70 8.77 9.71 -12.77
C LEU A 70 8.04 10.15 -14.04
N ILE A 71 7.77 11.46 -14.16
CA ILE A 71 6.89 12.02 -15.19
C ILE A 71 7.56 13.09 -16.05
N GLY A 72 8.82 13.45 -15.77
CA GLY A 72 9.56 14.46 -16.55
C GLY A 72 9.27 15.91 -16.16
N ASP A 73 8.47 16.16 -15.12
CA ASP A 73 8.00 17.49 -14.72
C ASP A 73 7.97 17.68 -13.20
N THR A 74 7.88 18.92 -12.75
CA THR A 74 7.65 19.30 -11.34
C THR A 74 6.19 19.16 -10.96
N LEU A 75 5.91 18.85 -9.69
CA LEU A 75 4.54 18.79 -9.17
C LEU A 75 4.02 20.15 -8.72
N VAL A 76 4.90 20.95 -8.12
CA VAL A 76 4.56 22.19 -7.44
C VAL A 76 5.59 23.28 -7.75
N GLU A 77 5.15 24.53 -7.85
CA GLU A 77 6.05 25.65 -8.15
C GLU A 77 6.98 25.98 -6.98
N ASP A 78 6.43 25.98 -5.76
CA ASP A 78 7.16 26.24 -4.51
C ASP A 78 6.94 25.07 -3.55
N GLU A 79 7.97 24.22 -3.46
CA GLU A 79 7.92 23.02 -2.63
C GLU A 79 7.92 23.33 -1.13
N LEU A 80 8.63 24.36 -0.68
CA LEU A 80 8.70 24.72 0.74
C LEU A 80 7.32 25.19 1.22
N LYS A 81 6.68 26.07 0.45
CA LYS A 81 5.32 26.52 0.73
C LYS A 81 4.33 25.36 0.72
N TRP A 82 4.44 24.45 -0.26
CA TRP A 82 3.58 23.26 -0.33
C TRP A 82 3.76 22.34 0.90
N MET A 83 5.00 22.16 1.38
CA MET A 83 5.29 21.38 2.58
C MET A 83 4.63 21.97 3.83
N GLU A 84 4.70 23.29 3.98
CA GLU A 84 4.04 24.03 5.07
C GLU A 84 2.51 23.86 5.01
N GLU A 85 1.91 24.08 3.83
CA GLU A 85 0.47 23.94 3.61
C GLU A 85 -0.04 22.51 3.87
N ARG A 86 0.78 21.49 3.60
CA ARG A 86 0.45 20.08 3.76
C ARG A 86 0.93 19.48 5.08
N ALA A 87 1.55 20.29 5.94
CA ALA A 87 2.16 19.90 7.21
C ALA A 87 2.94 18.58 7.09
N CYS A 88 3.84 18.51 6.11
CA CYS A 88 4.59 17.29 5.76
C CYS A 88 6.08 17.54 5.70
N CYS A 89 6.87 16.48 5.91
CA CYS A 89 8.30 16.47 5.67
C CYS A 89 8.72 15.17 4.99
N GLY A 90 9.80 15.25 4.23
CA GLY A 90 10.40 14.09 3.57
C GLY A 90 11.08 13.13 4.56
N PRO A 91 11.46 11.93 4.10
CA PRO A 91 11.41 11.48 2.70
C PRO A 91 10.00 11.21 2.18
N TYR A 92 9.81 11.35 0.87
CA TYR A 92 8.56 11.14 0.16
C TYR A 92 8.63 9.86 -0.67
N LEU A 93 7.56 9.08 -0.67
CA LEU A 93 7.28 8.03 -1.64
C LEU A 93 6.26 8.55 -2.65
N LEU A 94 6.61 8.53 -3.93
CA LEU A 94 5.72 8.85 -5.03
C LEU A 94 5.34 7.58 -5.76
N VAL A 95 4.06 7.43 -6.06
CA VAL A 95 3.52 6.37 -6.91
C VAL A 95 2.86 7.02 -8.12
N ALA A 96 3.46 6.84 -9.29
CA ALA A 96 2.93 7.31 -10.55
C ALA A 96 2.23 6.18 -11.32
N ILE A 97 1.01 6.44 -11.77
CA ILE A 97 0.22 5.53 -12.61
C ILE A 97 -0.10 6.23 -13.92
N LYS A 98 0.01 5.49 -15.01
CA LYS A 98 -0.30 5.97 -16.36
C LYS A 98 -1.36 5.05 -16.97
N VAL A 99 -2.38 5.63 -17.60
CA VAL A 99 -3.32 4.89 -18.44
C VAL A 99 -3.00 5.07 -19.91
N ASN A 100 -3.55 4.18 -20.75
CA ASN A 100 -3.42 4.31 -22.18
C ASN A 100 -4.07 5.60 -22.69
N PRO A 101 -3.55 6.19 -23.78
CA PRO A 101 -4.16 7.36 -24.40
C PRO A 101 -5.60 7.09 -24.79
N ALA A 102 -6.47 8.07 -24.58
CA ALA A 102 -7.87 8.03 -24.95
C ALA A 102 -8.20 9.17 -25.90
N LYS A 103 -8.95 8.87 -26.96
CA LYS A 103 -9.55 9.86 -27.86
C LYS A 103 -11.01 10.07 -27.50
N ARG A 104 -11.40 11.32 -27.29
CA ARG A 104 -12.77 11.70 -26.92
C ARG A 104 -13.19 12.93 -27.71
N ILE A 105 -14.44 12.94 -28.15
CA ILE A 105 -15.07 14.11 -28.77
C ILE A 105 -15.96 14.76 -27.72
N GLY A 106 -15.86 16.08 -27.57
CA GLY A 106 -16.68 16.80 -26.60
C GLY A 106 -16.41 18.29 -26.56
N ARG A 107 -16.68 18.88 -25.39
CA ARG A 107 -16.55 20.33 -25.16
C ARG A 107 -15.16 20.69 -24.66
N VAL A 108 -14.47 21.49 -25.47
CA VAL A 108 -13.06 21.83 -25.30
C VAL A 108 -12.86 23.33 -25.35
N LYS A 109 -12.06 23.84 -24.42
CA LYS A 109 -11.50 25.18 -24.49
C LYS A 109 -9.99 25.04 -24.67
N GLU A 110 -9.52 25.34 -25.87
CA GLU A 110 -8.09 25.33 -26.18
C GLU A 110 -7.45 26.68 -25.84
N GLU A 111 -6.34 26.62 -25.12
CA GLU A 111 -5.44 27.73 -24.88
C GLU A 111 -4.07 27.41 -25.52
N ILE A 112 -3.21 28.41 -25.67
CA ILE A 112 -1.90 28.22 -26.31
C ILE A 112 -1.07 27.16 -25.56
N ALA A 113 -1.16 27.15 -24.23
CA ALA A 113 -0.36 26.28 -23.36
C ALA A 113 -1.12 25.09 -22.76
N SER A 114 -2.46 25.03 -22.86
CA SER A 114 -3.25 24.00 -22.18
C SER A 114 -4.58 23.71 -22.90
N ILE A 115 -5.18 22.58 -22.57
CA ILE A 115 -6.52 22.19 -23.04
C ILE A 115 -7.41 22.00 -21.81
N SER A 116 -8.50 22.75 -21.72
CA SER A 116 -9.52 22.52 -20.69
C SER A 116 -10.67 21.73 -21.29
N THR A 117 -11.08 20.65 -20.62
CA THR A 117 -12.22 19.82 -21.04
C THR A 117 -13.25 19.72 -19.94
N TYR A 118 -14.51 19.57 -20.33
CA TYR A 118 -15.62 19.44 -19.37
C TYR A 118 -16.18 18.02 -19.37
N GLY A 119 -15.76 17.19 -18.40
CA GLY A 119 -16.30 15.84 -18.19
C GLY A 119 -15.98 14.80 -19.27
N MET A 120 -15.13 15.15 -20.26
CA MET A 120 -14.80 14.29 -21.41
C MET A 120 -14.08 13.00 -21.01
N PHE A 121 -13.33 13.03 -19.91
CA PHE A 121 -12.43 11.94 -19.51
C PHE A 121 -12.84 11.31 -18.16
N SER A 122 -14.14 11.31 -17.86
CA SER A 122 -14.69 10.70 -16.65
C SER A 122 -14.39 9.20 -16.55
N MET A 123 -14.40 8.49 -17.68
CA MET A 123 -14.04 7.07 -17.75
C MET A 123 -12.56 6.83 -17.47
N GLU A 124 -11.66 7.64 -18.03
CA GLU A 124 -10.20 7.51 -17.84
C GLU A 124 -9.82 7.80 -16.39
N LYS A 125 -10.46 8.82 -15.78
CA LYS A 125 -10.32 9.10 -14.35
C LYS A 125 -10.83 7.97 -13.47
N ALA A 126 -11.95 7.34 -13.85
CA ALA A 126 -12.46 6.16 -13.15
C ALA A 126 -11.53 4.95 -13.32
N ALA A 127 -10.94 4.76 -14.50
CA ALA A 127 -9.95 3.72 -14.77
C ALA A 127 -8.68 3.94 -13.94
N ILE A 128 -8.17 5.18 -13.85
CA ILE A 128 -7.08 5.54 -12.95
C ILE A 128 -7.43 5.21 -11.51
N ALA A 129 -8.61 5.61 -11.03
CA ALA A 129 -9.03 5.34 -9.65
C ALA A 129 -9.14 3.84 -9.37
N ALA A 130 -9.59 3.04 -10.36
CA ALA A 130 -9.64 1.59 -10.25
C ALA A 130 -8.23 0.98 -10.13
N ILE A 131 -7.29 1.42 -10.97
CA ILE A 131 -5.89 0.98 -10.90
C ILE A 131 -5.26 1.42 -9.57
N GLU A 132 -5.48 2.67 -9.14
CA GLU A 132 -5.01 3.19 -7.85
C GLU A 132 -5.49 2.34 -6.67
N SER A 133 -6.77 1.94 -6.68
CA SER A 133 -7.35 1.11 -5.62
C SER A 133 -6.69 -0.28 -5.50
N ASP A 134 -6.09 -0.77 -6.59
CA ASP A 134 -5.38 -2.04 -6.65
C ASP A 134 -3.87 -1.88 -6.40
N VAL A 135 -3.27 -0.78 -6.87
CA VAL A 135 -1.82 -0.53 -6.82
C VAL A 135 -1.39 0.08 -5.50
N LEU A 136 -2.01 1.20 -5.11
CA LEU A 136 -1.52 2.02 -4.01
C LEU A 136 -1.38 1.23 -2.71
N PRO A 137 -2.38 0.41 -2.29
CA PRO A 137 -2.24 -0.35 -1.05
C PRO A 137 -1.04 -1.30 -1.09
N ARG A 138 -0.81 -2.02 -2.19
CA ARG A 138 0.28 -3.01 -2.28
C ARG A 138 1.64 -2.36 -2.44
N ALA A 139 1.75 -1.35 -3.29
CA ALA A 139 3.00 -0.64 -3.53
C ALA A 139 3.51 0.06 -2.27
N VAL A 140 2.64 0.85 -1.62
CA VAL A 140 2.98 1.61 -0.40
C VAL A 140 3.33 0.66 0.73
N THR A 141 2.49 -0.37 0.93
CA THR A 141 2.72 -1.40 1.96
C THR A 141 4.04 -2.15 1.73
N SER A 142 4.40 -2.45 0.49
CA SER A 142 5.66 -3.14 0.20
C SER A 142 6.88 -2.29 0.57
N VAL A 143 6.87 -1.01 0.21
CA VAL A 143 7.96 -0.08 0.54
C VAL A 143 8.09 0.07 2.06
N THR A 144 6.98 0.31 2.78
CA THR A 144 7.03 0.48 4.23
C THR A 144 7.44 -0.80 4.95
N GLN A 145 7.04 -1.98 4.45
CA GLN A 145 7.44 -3.27 4.99
C GLN A 145 8.92 -3.56 4.80
N LEU A 146 9.46 -3.36 3.60
CA LEU A 146 10.87 -3.60 3.29
C LEU A 146 11.76 -2.70 4.17
N ILE A 147 11.45 -1.41 4.25
CA ILE A 147 12.16 -0.49 5.13
C ILE A 147 12.05 -0.93 6.60
N SER A 148 10.86 -1.39 7.02
CA SER A 148 10.69 -1.84 8.40
C SER A 148 11.41 -3.15 8.71
N ALA A 149 11.57 -4.03 7.72
CA ALA A 149 12.30 -5.30 7.86
C ALA A 149 13.80 -5.06 8.11
N ALA A 150 14.34 -3.93 7.63
CA ALA A 150 15.70 -3.48 7.92
C ALA A 150 15.89 -2.93 9.35
N GLY A 151 14.89 -3.08 10.24
CA GLY A 151 14.98 -2.68 11.65
C GLY A 151 14.44 -1.28 11.96
N TYR A 152 13.77 -0.65 11.00
CA TYR A 152 13.15 0.66 11.18
C TYR A 152 11.64 0.53 11.43
N VAL A 153 11.03 1.57 11.98
CA VAL A 153 9.56 1.69 11.98
C VAL A 153 9.24 2.66 10.88
N CYS A 154 8.64 2.21 9.77
CA CYS A 154 8.28 3.08 8.66
C CYS A 154 6.76 3.08 8.46
N ALA A 155 6.16 4.27 8.41
CA ALA A 155 4.76 4.47 8.06
C ALA A 155 4.66 5.44 6.89
N ALA A 156 3.67 5.26 6.02
CA ALA A 156 3.43 6.16 4.89
C ALA A 156 2.13 6.92 5.09
N ARG A 157 2.18 8.25 5.08
CA ARG A 157 1.00 9.11 5.14
C ARG A 157 0.71 9.66 3.76
N HIS A 158 -0.52 9.52 3.26
CA HIS A 158 -0.91 10.18 2.02
C HIS A 158 -0.94 11.71 2.21
N VAL A 159 -0.34 12.45 1.28
CA VAL A 159 -0.17 13.90 1.36
C VAL A 159 -0.94 14.59 0.24
N ALA A 160 -0.79 14.08 -0.98
CA ALA A 160 -1.42 14.65 -2.16
C ALA A 160 -1.69 13.57 -3.22
N ARG A 161 -2.69 13.86 -4.04
CA ARG A 161 -3.00 13.11 -5.24
C ARG A 161 -3.27 14.12 -6.35
N GLU A 162 -2.41 14.13 -7.35
CA GLU A 162 -2.59 14.94 -8.54
C GLU A 162 -2.94 14.04 -9.72
N VAL A 163 -3.97 14.43 -10.47
CA VAL A 163 -4.38 13.77 -11.72
C VAL A 163 -4.37 14.81 -12.81
N PHE A 164 -3.64 14.52 -13.87
CA PHE A 164 -3.51 15.41 -15.01
C PHE A 164 -3.49 14.60 -16.29
N GLY A 165 -4.03 15.18 -17.36
CA GLY A 165 -3.87 14.64 -18.71
C GLY A 165 -2.77 15.37 -19.45
N LEU A 166 -2.14 14.70 -20.41
CA LEU A 166 -1.24 15.30 -21.38
C LEU A 166 -1.70 14.92 -22.78
N ASP A 167 -1.78 15.89 -23.69
CA ASP A 167 -2.01 15.61 -25.10
C ASP A 167 -0.72 15.06 -25.78
N PRO A 168 -0.76 14.62 -27.06
CA PRO A 168 0.43 14.16 -27.77
C PRO A 168 1.54 15.21 -27.92
N ALA A 169 1.22 16.49 -27.78
CA ALA A 169 2.16 17.61 -27.78
C ALA A 169 2.66 17.97 -26.36
N LEU A 170 2.35 17.14 -25.35
CA LEU A 170 2.69 17.33 -23.94
C LEU A 170 2.06 18.58 -23.30
N ARG A 171 0.95 19.06 -23.85
CA ARG A 171 0.16 20.14 -23.25
C ARG A 171 -0.74 19.58 -22.14
N PRO A 172 -0.82 20.24 -20.97
CA PRO A 172 -1.73 19.85 -19.90
C PRO A 172 -3.20 19.83 -20.35
N VAL A 173 -3.90 18.76 -19.98
CA VAL A 173 -5.34 18.58 -20.13
C VAL A 173 -5.97 18.64 -18.74
N HIS A 174 -6.69 19.72 -18.45
CA HIS A 174 -7.30 19.94 -17.15
C HIS A 174 -8.76 19.46 -17.11
N ASP A 175 -9.07 18.64 -16.10
CA ASP A 175 -10.40 18.16 -15.77
C ASP A 175 -10.47 18.06 -14.21
N ILE A 176 -11.31 18.85 -13.52
CA ILE A 176 -11.02 19.38 -12.15
C ILE A 176 -11.62 18.58 -10.97
N ARG A 177 -10.86 18.33 -9.86
CA ARG A 177 -11.35 18.01 -8.46
C ARG A 177 -10.22 18.04 -7.38
N PHE A 178 -10.48 18.47 -6.13
CA PHE A 178 -9.47 18.62 -5.04
C PHE A 178 -9.81 17.92 -3.68
N SER A 179 -8.81 17.60 -2.83
CA SER A 179 -8.93 17.17 -1.40
C SER A 179 -7.65 17.40 -0.52
N LEU A 180 -7.79 17.46 0.84
CA LEU A 180 -6.77 17.83 1.86
C LEU A 180 -6.86 17.00 3.18
N SER A 181 -5.75 16.71 3.89
CA SER A 181 -5.67 16.12 5.27
C SER A 181 -4.30 16.34 5.98
N GLY A 182 -4.18 16.17 7.33
CA GLY A 182 -2.91 16.35 8.09
C GLY A 182 -2.79 15.61 9.47
N THR A 183 -1.56 15.21 9.87
CA THR A 183 -1.14 14.58 11.16
C THR A 183 0.40 14.67 11.37
N GLY A 184 0.94 14.41 12.58
CA GLY A 184 2.39 14.52 12.94
C GLY A 184 3.10 13.20 13.35
N SER A 185 4.45 13.15 13.31
CA SER A 185 5.28 11.94 13.55
C SER A 185 6.72 12.21 14.06
N SER A 186 7.51 11.15 14.32
CA SER A 186 8.95 11.19 14.71
C SER A 186 9.78 10.22 13.86
N SER A 187 11.08 10.48 13.62
CA SER A 187 11.87 9.77 12.58
C SER A 187 13.31 9.38 12.98
N ARG A 188 13.88 8.35 12.32
CA ARG A 188 15.26 7.83 12.52
C ARG A 188 16.06 7.74 11.21
N LEU A 189 17.38 7.93 11.24
CA LEU A 189 18.20 7.91 10.01
C LEU A 189 18.29 6.52 9.36
N VAL A 190 17.97 6.44 8.06
CA VAL A 190 18.06 5.26 7.18
C VAL A 190 19.16 5.50 6.15
N SER A 191 19.90 4.44 5.79
CA SER A 191 20.96 4.50 4.78
C SER A 191 20.39 4.48 3.36
N ASP A 192 21.12 5.10 2.44
CA ASP A 192 20.71 5.16 1.04
C ASP A 192 20.57 3.78 0.40
N ALA A 193 21.44 2.83 0.77
CA ALA A 193 21.42 1.47 0.24
C ALA A 193 20.12 0.72 0.58
N ILE A 194 19.58 0.92 1.79
CA ILE A 194 18.30 0.34 2.20
C ILE A 194 17.16 0.91 1.36
N ILE A 195 17.17 2.21 1.07
CA ILE A 195 16.14 2.85 0.25
C ILE A 195 16.18 2.31 -1.18
N ARG A 196 17.36 2.16 -1.80
CA ARG A 196 17.43 1.58 -3.17
C ARG A 196 16.94 0.15 -3.20
N SER A 197 17.37 -0.68 -2.26
CA SER A 197 16.95 -2.09 -2.20
C SER A 197 15.43 -2.17 -2.00
N ALA A 198 14.87 -1.36 -1.10
CA ALA A 198 13.43 -1.32 -0.86
C ALA A 198 12.64 -0.89 -2.10
N VAL A 199 13.08 0.15 -2.82
CA VAL A 199 12.41 0.61 -4.04
C VAL A 199 12.53 -0.42 -5.16
N ALA A 200 13.71 -1.03 -5.35
CA ALA A 200 13.93 -2.03 -6.38
C ALA A 200 13.15 -3.34 -6.13
N GLU A 201 13.02 -3.77 -4.88
CA GLU A 201 12.31 -5.02 -4.51
C GLU A 201 10.80 -4.82 -4.33
N ALA A 202 10.34 -3.59 -4.07
CA ALA A 202 8.93 -3.29 -3.81
C ALA A 202 7.97 -3.83 -4.88
N PRO A 203 8.25 -3.73 -6.21
CA PRO A 203 7.37 -4.32 -7.22
C PRO A 203 7.18 -5.84 -7.08
N GLY A 204 8.25 -6.55 -6.75
CA GLY A 204 8.23 -8.00 -6.57
C GLY A 204 7.45 -8.42 -5.32
N LEU A 205 7.60 -7.68 -4.22
CA LEU A 205 6.81 -7.91 -3.01
C LEU A 205 5.33 -7.52 -3.20
N ALA A 206 5.06 -6.40 -3.87
CA ALA A 206 3.72 -5.91 -4.13
C ALA A 206 2.89 -6.92 -4.93
N HIS A 207 3.49 -7.62 -5.89
CA HIS A 207 2.83 -8.69 -6.63
C HIS A 207 2.41 -9.88 -5.75
N LYS A 208 3.17 -10.16 -4.68
CA LYS A 208 2.91 -11.28 -3.76
C LYS A 208 1.91 -10.92 -2.66
N LEU A 209 1.73 -9.64 -2.33
CA LEU A 209 0.81 -9.19 -1.28
C LEU A 209 -0.64 -9.46 -1.66
N ASP A 210 -1.41 -9.97 -0.69
CA ASP A 210 -2.84 -10.16 -0.87
C ASP A 210 -3.52 -8.79 -0.97
N PRO A 211 -4.35 -8.53 -2.01
CA PRO A 211 -4.98 -7.23 -2.20
C PRO A 211 -5.89 -6.81 -1.05
N LYS A 212 -6.59 -7.76 -0.40
CA LYS A 212 -7.48 -7.45 0.73
C LYS A 212 -6.67 -7.09 1.96
N VAL A 213 -5.61 -7.84 2.25
CA VAL A 213 -4.70 -7.54 3.38
C VAL A 213 -4.09 -6.15 3.21
N ALA A 214 -3.51 -5.85 2.04
CA ALA A 214 -2.90 -4.56 1.76
C ALA A 214 -3.91 -3.40 1.89
N ARG A 215 -5.13 -3.59 1.40
CA ARG A 215 -6.21 -2.61 1.54
C ARG A 215 -6.59 -2.36 3.00
N PHE A 216 -6.74 -3.41 3.80
CA PHE A 216 -7.07 -3.26 5.22
C PHE A 216 -5.94 -2.57 6.01
N LEU A 217 -4.68 -2.91 5.73
CA LEU A 217 -3.54 -2.20 6.31
C LEU A 217 -3.59 -0.70 5.97
N ARG A 218 -3.84 -0.36 4.71
CA ARG A 218 -3.92 1.03 4.27
C ARG A 218 -5.08 1.78 4.93
N LEU A 219 -6.27 1.18 4.96
CA LEU A 219 -7.43 1.77 5.62
C LEU A 219 -7.17 2.00 7.12
N ALA A 220 -6.45 1.09 7.77
CA ALA A 220 -6.11 1.22 9.18
C ALA A 220 -5.10 2.36 9.43
N GLU A 221 -4.11 2.52 8.55
CA GLU A 221 -3.10 3.58 8.66
C GLU A 221 -3.67 4.99 8.49
N ASP A 222 -4.68 5.14 7.65
CA ASP A 222 -5.34 6.43 7.37
C ASP A 222 -6.50 6.75 8.35
N GLU A 223 -6.86 5.82 9.22
CA GLU A 223 -8.01 5.96 10.13
C GLU A 223 -7.63 6.61 11.47
N VAL A 224 -8.45 7.57 11.89
CA VAL A 224 -8.28 8.30 13.16
C VAL A 224 -9.10 7.64 14.27
N ASP A 225 -10.28 7.10 13.93
CA ASP A 225 -11.13 6.41 14.90
C ASP A 225 -10.47 5.09 15.36
N LEU A 226 -10.26 4.98 16.68
CA LEU A 226 -9.55 3.85 17.28
C LEU A 226 -10.25 2.51 17.05
N LEU A 227 -11.59 2.51 17.04
CA LEU A 227 -12.37 1.30 16.80
C LEU A 227 -12.18 0.81 15.37
N ARG A 228 -12.40 1.67 14.39
CA ARG A 228 -12.22 1.32 12.97
C ARG A 228 -10.78 0.94 12.67
N ARG A 229 -9.80 1.68 13.18
CA ARG A 229 -8.38 1.37 13.03
C ARG A 229 -8.04 -0.01 13.59
N PHE A 230 -8.51 -0.34 14.80
CA PHE A 230 -8.36 -1.67 15.38
C PHE A 230 -8.99 -2.76 14.50
N LEU A 231 -10.24 -2.55 14.05
CA LEU A 231 -10.96 -3.52 13.24
C LEU A 231 -10.28 -3.75 11.89
N PHE A 232 -9.80 -2.69 11.23
CA PHE A 232 -9.08 -2.83 9.96
C PHE A 232 -7.76 -3.59 10.13
N PHE A 233 -6.95 -3.30 11.15
CA PHE A 233 -5.75 -4.10 11.42
C PHE A 233 -6.10 -5.55 11.76
N PHE A 234 -7.13 -5.78 12.59
CA PHE A 234 -7.55 -7.13 12.93
C PHE A 234 -8.04 -7.91 11.69
N LEU A 235 -8.78 -7.27 10.79
CA LEU A 235 -9.21 -7.87 9.51
C LEU A 235 -8.00 -8.22 8.62
N ALA A 236 -6.95 -7.40 8.61
CA ALA A 236 -5.72 -7.73 7.89
C ALA A 236 -5.07 -9.01 8.46
N VAL A 237 -4.99 -9.13 9.79
CA VAL A 237 -4.48 -10.33 10.49
C VAL A 237 -5.34 -11.55 10.18
N GLU A 238 -6.67 -11.42 10.24
CA GLU A 238 -7.63 -12.50 10.01
C GLU A 238 -7.56 -13.04 8.57
N VAL A 239 -7.58 -12.14 7.58
CA VAL A 239 -7.46 -12.51 6.17
C VAL A 239 -6.11 -13.20 5.91
N GLU A 240 -5.02 -12.65 6.45
CA GLU A 240 -3.69 -13.24 6.28
C GLU A 240 -3.61 -14.62 6.93
N THR A 241 -4.22 -14.81 8.09
CA THR A 241 -4.30 -16.12 8.77
C THR A 241 -5.04 -17.14 7.92
N HIS A 242 -6.21 -16.80 7.38
CA HIS A 242 -6.95 -17.71 6.52
C HIS A 242 -6.21 -18.05 5.23
N ARG A 243 -5.55 -17.06 4.63
CA ARG A 243 -4.74 -17.24 3.43
C ARG A 243 -3.55 -18.15 3.69
N ALA A 244 -2.78 -17.89 4.74
CA ALA A 244 -1.62 -18.70 5.13
C ALA A 244 -2.05 -20.13 5.46
N PHE A 245 -3.13 -20.29 6.23
CA PHE A 245 -3.67 -21.60 6.57
C PHE A 245 -4.03 -22.41 5.32
N ALA A 246 -4.73 -21.81 4.37
CA ALA A 246 -5.14 -22.47 3.13
C ALA A 246 -3.98 -22.80 2.18
N ALA A 247 -2.84 -22.10 2.30
CA ALA A 247 -1.66 -22.33 1.45
C ALA A 247 -0.75 -23.44 1.97
N ILE A 248 -0.96 -23.92 3.20
CA ILE A 248 -0.16 -24.99 3.80
C ILE A 248 -0.54 -26.34 3.16
N ASP A 249 0.45 -27.08 2.67
CA ASP A 249 0.27 -28.51 2.39
C ASP A 249 0.29 -29.30 3.70
N HIS A 250 -0.86 -29.35 4.36
CA HIS A 250 -1.00 -29.96 5.69
C HIS A 250 -0.61 -31.44 5.72
N ALA A 251 -0.82 -32.16 4.61
CA ALA A 251 -0.52 -33.59 4.55
C ALA A 251 0.98 -33.86 4.49
N SER A 252 1.74 -32.97 3.85
CA SER A 252 3.20 -33.06 3.70
C SER A 252 4.00 -32.74 4.96
N LEU A 253 3.45 -31.95 5.90
CA LEU A 253 4.16 -31.50 7.10
C LEU A 253 4.16 -32.50 8.26
N ILE A 254 3.15 -33.36 8.31
CA ILE A 254 2.94 -34.31 9.41
C ILE A 254 4.06 -35.37 9.54
N PRO A 255 4.61 -35.92 8.44
CA PRO A 255 5.73 -36.85 8.51
C PRO A 255 6.97 -36.28 9.20
N ASP A 256 7.25 -34.98 9.03
CA ASP A 256 8.45 -34.31 9.54
C ASP A 256 8.35 -33.94 11.03
N LEU A 257 7.12 -33.89 11.57
CA LEU A 257 6.85 -33.59 12.99
C LEU A 257 7.01 -34.80 13.91
N LEU A 258 6.90 -36.02 13.37
CA LEU A 258 6.82 -37.23 14.16
C LEU A 258 8.11 -38.01 14.07
N ASP A 259 8.71 -38.28 15.23
CA ASP A 259 9.80 -39.24 15.33
C ASP A 259 9.35 -40.60 14.75
N PRO A 260 10.03 -41.13 13.71
CA PRO A 260 9.71 -42.42 13.12
C PRO A 260 9.65 -43.58 14.13
N SER A 261 10.36 -43.46 15.25
CA SER A 261 10.43 -44.47 16.32
C SER A 261 9.22 -44.47 17.26
N LEU A 262 8.31 -43.50 17.16
CA LEU A 262 7.12 -43.45 18.00
C LEU A 262 6.22 -44.68 17.81
N PRO A 263 5.80 -45.36 18.89
CA PRO A 263 4.78 -46.40 18.81
C PRO A 263 3.51 -45.85 18.15
N HIS A 264 2.86 -46.66 17.31
CA HIS A 264 1.62 -46.30 16.62
C HIS A 264 1.71 -45.09 15.66
N ASN A 265 2.89 -44.79 15.11
CA ASN A 265 3.12 -43.66 14.21
C ASN A 265 2.08 -43.56 13.07
N ALA A 266 1.70 -44.69 12.44
CA ALA A 266 0.68 -44.71 11.39
C ALA A 266 -0.69 -44.20 11.84
N ILE A 267 -1.11 -44.53 13.08
CA ILE A 267 -2.37 -44.08 13.66
C ILE A 267 -2.29 -42.59 13.99
N ILE A 268 -1.18 -42.15 14.60
CA ILE A 268 -0.95 -40.73 14.94
C ILE A 268 -0.95 -39.86 13.67
N ARG A 269 -0.30 -40.33 12.59
CA ARG A 269 -0.33 -39.66 11.27
C ARG A 269 -1.75 -39.54 10.71
N GLY A 270 -2.54 -40.61 10.81
CA GLY A 270 -3.95 -40.59 10.40
C GLY A 270 -4.75 -39.54 11.17
N PHE A 271 -4.63 -39.52 12.49
CA PHE A 271 -5.31 -38.55 13.35
C PHE A 271 -4.88 -37.10 13.07
N LEU A 272 -3.58 -36.84 12.86
CA LEU A 272 -3.06 -35.51 12.58
C LEU A 272 -3.49 -35.00 11.20
N ARG A 273 -3.63 -35.89 10.19
CA ARG A 273 -4.11 -35.52 8.85
C ARG A 273 -5.53 -34.97 8.85
N GLU A 274 -6.35 -35.41 9.81
CA GLU A 274 -7.72 -34.93 9.97
C GLU A 274 -7.83 -33.62 10.78
N GLN A 275 -6.77 -33.22 11.49
CA GLN A 275 -6.84 -32.03 12.36
C GLN A 275 -7.11 -30.72 11.61
N PRO A 276 -6.48 -30.41 10.46
CA PRO A 276 -6.72 -29.16 9.75
C PRO A 276 -8.20 -28.91 9.44
N GLU A 277 -8.96 -29.94 9.10
CA GLU A 277 -10.40 -29.84 8.82
C GLU A 277 -11.23 -29.53 10.08
N ARG A 278 -10.71 -29.88 11.25
CA ARG A 278 -11.34 -29.64 12.55
C ARG A 278 -11.01 -28.24 13.10
N LEU A 279 -9.96 -27.58 12.61
CA LEU A 279 -9.58 -26.22 13.02
C LEU A 279 -10.51 -25.17 12.39
N LYS A 280 -11.68 -24.99 13.00
CA LYS A 280 -12.71 -24.04 12.54
C LYS A 280 -12.55 -22.65 13.14
N ASN A 281 -11.99 -22.53 14.33
CA ASN A 281 -11.86 -21.24 14.98
C ASN A 281 -10.58 -20.52 14.51
N LEU A 282 -10.63 -19.18 14.50
CA LEU A 282 -9.52 -18.36 14.00
C LEU A 282 -8.25 -18.51 14.85
N LYS A 283 -8.38 -18.73 16.15
CA LYS A 283 -7.24 -18.88 17.07
C LYS A 283 -6.43 -20.13 16.76
N ASP A 284 -7.08 -21.26 16.54
CA ASP A 284 -6.41 -22.51 16.24
C ASP A 284 -5.74 -22.44 14.87
N ARG A 285 -6.39 -21.82 13.88
CA ARG A 285 -5.78 -21.56 12.57
C ARG A 285 -4.56 -20.66 12.68
N PHE A 286 -4.62 -19.62 13.51
CA PHE A 286 -3.48 -18.73 13.77
C PHE A 286 -2.32 -19.51 14.38
N THR A 287 -2.56 -20.28 15.45
CA THR A 287 -1.54 -21.12 16.08
C THR A 287 -0.95 -22.13 15.09
N TRP A 288 -1.77 -22.74 14.25
CA TRP A 288 -1.30 -23.63 13.19
C TRP A 288 -0.37 -22.91 12.21
N CYS A 289 -0.75 -21.70 11.77
CA CYS A 289 0.12 -20.89 10.91
C CYS A 289 1.42 -20.48 11.61
N ALA A 290 1.38 -20.15 12.90
CA ALA A 290 2.57 -19.85 13.70
C ALA A 290 3.56 -21.02 13.69
N MET A 291 3.06 -22.25 13.78
CA MET A 291 3.90 -23.46 13.77
C MET A 291 4.49 -23.78 12.40
N PHE A 292 3.76 -23.51 11.30
CA PHE A 292 4.07 -24.09 9.99
C PHE A 292 4.31 -23.10 8.86
N ALA A 293 3.71 -21.91 8.92
CA ALA A 293 3.80 -20.90 7.87
C ALA A 293 4.70 -19.73 8.26
N TRP A 294 4.88 -19.46 9.56
CA TRP A 294 5.58 -18.29 10.07
C TRP A 294 6.70 -18.68 11.05
N PRO A 295 7.81 -19.28 10.56
CA PRO A 295 8.87 -19.83 11.41
C PRO A 295 9.59 -18.80 12.29
N ALA A 296 9.47 -17.50 11.97
CA ALA A 296 10.02 -16.40 12.77
C ALA A 296 9.03 -15.87 13.83
N MET A 297 7.81 -16.41 13.89
CA MET A 297 6.82 -16.03 14.90
C MET A 297 7.20 -16.57 16.28
N THR A 298 6.97 -15.75 17.31
CA THR A 298 7.30 -16.08 18.70
C THR A 298 6.06 -16.48 19.50
N ASP A 299 6.25 -17.14 20.65
CA ASP A 299 5.15 -17.44 21.58
C ASP A 299 4.44 -16.18 22.07
N VAL A 300 5.18 -15.06 22.18
CA VAL A 300 4.62 -13.75 22.54
C VAL A 300 3.63 -13.28 21.48
N ASP A 301 3.92 -13.47 20.19
CA ASP A 301 2.98 -13.12 19.10
C ASP A 301 1.68 -13.91 19.17
N VAL A 302 1.77 -15.21 19.50
CA VAL A 302 0.60 -16.09 19.64
C VAL A 302 -0.25 -15.67 20.84
N GLN A 303 0.39 -15.29 21.95
CA GLN A 303 -0.30 -14.77 23.14
C GLN A 303 -0.96 -13.42 22.85
N ASP A 304 -0.26 -12.52 22.15
CA ASP A 304 -0.81 -11.24 21.71
C ASP A 304 -2.02 -11.43 20.81
N PHE A 305 -1.94 -12.32 19.82
CA PHE A 305 -3.09 -12.65 18.98
C PHE A 305 -4.29 -13.12 19.80
N ALA A 306 -4.09 -14.04 20.76
CA ALA A 306 -5.16 -14.54 21.60
C ALA A 306 -5.84 -13.43 22.43
N ARG A 307 -5.04 -12.51 22.98
CA ARG A 307 -5.54 -11.33 23.71
C ARG A 307 -6.33 -10.41 22.79
N LEU A 308 -5.80 -10.09 21.61
CA LEU A 308 -6.44 -9.21 20.63
C LEU A 308 -7.76 -9.80 20.10
N LYS A 309 -7.80 -11.11 19.86
CA LYS A 309 -9.03 -11.81 19.49
C LYS A 309 -10.10 -11.67 20.58
N SER A 310 -9.71 -11.78 21.85
CA SER A 310 -10.65 -11.56 22.96
C SER A 310 -11.22 -10.14 22.95
N VAL A 311 -10.39 -9.11 22.69
CA VAL A 311 -10.88 -7.72 22.53
C VAL A 311 -11.88 -7.61 21.38
N ARG A 312 -11.58 -8.21 20.22
CA ARG A 312 -12.49 -8.23 19.06
C ARG A 312 -13.82 -8.92 19.36
N ASP A 313 -13.79 -10.04 20.06
CA ASP A 313 -15.01 -10.78 20.41
C ASP A 313 -15.87 -9.98 21.39
N LYS A 314 -15.26 -9.34 22.40
CA LYS A 314 -15.98 -8.44 23.33
C LYS A 314 -16.63 -7.26 22.62
N LEU A 315 -15.94 -6.65 21.65
CA LEU A 315 -16.51 -5.60 20.79
C LEU A 315 -17.72 -6.13 20.00
N SER A 316 -17.60 -7.33 19.42
CA SER A 316 -18.65 -7.94 18.58
C SER A 316 -19.90 -8.31 19.39
N HIS A 317 -19.74 -8.69 20.65
CA HIS A 317 -20.85 -8.99 21.56
C HIS A 317 -21.40 -7.74 22.27
N GLY A 318 -20.83 -6.55 22.04
CA GLY A 318 -21.25 -5.32 22.70
C GLY A 318 -20.86 -5.21 24.18
N GLU A 319 -19.97 -6.07 24.68
CA GLU A 319 -19.46 -6.01 26.05
C GLU A 319 -18.58 -4.78 26.29
N ILE A 320 -17.89 -4.32 25.23
CA ILE A 320 -17.17 -3.05 25.19
C ILE A 320 -17.54 -2.32 23.90
N THR A 321 -17.53 -0.99 23.95
CA THR A 321 -17.90 -0.14 22.80
C THR A 321 -16.69 0.40 22.03
N ALA A 322 -15.50 0.38 22.63
CA ALA A 322 -14.26 0.81 22.02
C ALA A 322 -13.10 -0.08 22.49
N PRO A 323 -12.09 -0.34 21.63
CA PRO A 323 -10.89 -1.05 22.04
C PRO A 323 -10.04 -0.17 22.96
N PRO A 324 -9.31 -0.77 23.92
CA PRO A 324 -8.27 -0.05 24.63
C PRO A 324 -7.16 0.45 23.67
N PRO A 325 -6.58 1.65 23.86
CA PRO A 325 -5.54 2.19 22.97
C PRO A 325 -4.33 1.26 22.78
N GLU A 326 -3.92 0.55 23.83
CA GLU A 326 -2.84 -0.43 23.78
C GLU A 326 -3.17 -1.64 22.89
N ALA A 327 -4.46 -2.00 22.76
CA ALA A 327 -4.90 -3.04 21.85
C ALA A 327 -4.78 -2.60 20.38
N VAL A 328 -5.02 -1.31 20.09
CA VAL A 328 -4.80 -0.71 18.75
C VAL A 328 -3.33 -0.78 18.37
N ILE A 329 -2.44 -0.35 19.27
CA ILE A 329 -0.99 -0.40 19.05
C ILE A 329 -0.52 -1.85 18.85
N SER A 330 -1.03 -2.77 19.68
CA SER A 330 -0.64 -4.18 19.63
C SER A 330 -1.10 -4.87 18.34
N VAL A 331 -2.33 -4.61 17.89
CA VAL A 331 -2.84 -5.22 16.64
C VAL A 331 -2.13 -4.66 15.42
N GLU A 332 -1.78 -3.38 15.42
CA GLU A 332 -0.93 -2.80 14.38
C GLU A 332 0.44 -3.46 14.34
N ALA A 333 1.10 -3.59 15.50
CA ALA A 333 2.42 -4.20 15.57
C ALA A 333 2.40 -5.67 15.11
N LEU A 334 1.39 -6.45 15.53
CA LEU A 334 1.21 -7.82 15.08
C LEU A 334 0.93 -7.90 13.56
N ALA A 335 0.05 -7.02 13.05
CA ALA A 335 -0.26 -6.96 11.63
C ALA A 335 0.99 -6.66 10.79
N ARG A 336 1.85 -5.73 11.22
CA ARG A 336 3.13 -5.43 10.56
C ARG A 336 4.10 -6.61 10.60
N ARG A 337 4.29 -7.25 11.76
CA ARG A 337 5.17 -8.42 11.92
C ARG A 337 4.76 -9.60 11.04
N LEU A 338 3.45 -9.87 10.93
CA LEU A 338 2.94 -10.91 10.04
C LEU A 338 3.38 -10.73 8.58
N GLN A 339 3.52 -9.48 8.15
CA GLN A 339 3.98 -9.21 6.80
C GLN A 339 5.49 -9.40 6.67
N HIS A 340 6.26 -9.12 7.73
CA HIS A 340 7.69 -9.42 7.77
C HIS A 340 7.98 -10.91 7.63
N TYR A 341 7.16 -11.77 8.25
CA TYR A 341 7.32 -13.23 8.13
C TYR A 341 7.13 -13.76 6.69
N ARG A 342 6.65 -12.92 5.76
CA ARG A 342 6.52 -13.26 4.33
C ARG A 342 7.76 -12.91 3.51
N ILE A 343 8.66 -12.09 4.04
CA ILE A 343 9.87 -11.69 3.34
C ILE A 343 10.89 -12.83 3.51
N PRO A 344 11.35 -13.47 2.41
CA PRO A 344 12.34 -14.52 2.51
C PRO A 344 13.60 -13.99 3.22
N PRO A 345 14.27 -14.81 4.06
CA PRO A 345 15.51 -14.42 4.72
C PRO A 345 16.59 -13.91 3.75
N GLU A 346 16.57 -14.40 2.50
CA GLU A 346 17.48 -13.97 1.43
C GLU A 346 17.28 -12.51 1.00
N SER A 347 16.03 -12.04 0.91
CA SER A 347 15.73 -10.62 0.66
C SER A 347 16.23 -9.76 1.82
N MET A 348 16.02 -10.20 3.07
CA MET A 348 16.54 -9.48 4.23
C MET A 348 18.08 -9.40 4.25
N ARG A 349 18.78 -10.45 3.81
CA ARG A 349 20.24 -10.43 3.70
C ARG A 349 20.74 -9.43 2.65
N ARG A 350 20.09 -9.35 1.48
CA ARG A 350 20.43 -8.36 0.44
C ARG A 350 20.24 -6.92 0.90
N MET A 351 19.22 -6.67 1.72
CA MET A 351 18.96 -5.34 2.28
C MET A 351 19.97 -4.90 3.35
N VAL A 352 20.55 -5.85 4.10
CA VAL A 352 21.51 -5.58 5.19
C VAL A 352 22.97 -5.68 4.72
N SER A 353 23.23 -6.28 3.55
CA SER A 353 24.56 -6.41 2.95
C SER A 353 24.47 -6.17 1.43
N PRO A 354 24.41 -4.90 0.99
CA PRO A 354 24.24 -4.56 -0.42
C PRO A 354 25.49 -4.75 -1.30
N ASP A 355 26.64 -5.10 -0.72
CA ASP A 355 27.96 -5.13 -1.38
C ASP A 355 28.59 -6.54 -1.50
N GLU A 356 27.78 -7.61 -1.58
CA GLU A 356 28.25 -8.94 -2.04
C GLU A 356 27.76 -9.29 -3.45
#